data_AF-A0A2N2I4D3-F1
#
_entry.id   AF-A0A2N2I4D3-F1
#
_cell.length_a   1.000
_cell.length_b   1.000
_cell.length_c   1.000
_cell.angle_alpha   90.00
_cell.angle_beta   90.00
_cell.angle_gamma   90.00
#
_symmetry.space_group_name_H-M   'P 1'
#
loop_
_entity.id
_entity.type
_entity.pdbx_description
1 polymer ?
#
loop_
_entity_poly.entity_id
_entity_poly.type
_entity_poly.pdbx_seq_one_letter_code
_entity_poly.pdbx_strand_id
1 'polypeptide(L)' 'MKSTQYSEKTLEHFRDPHNVGTLEGPNVAVGRVGNPTCGDLMDI' A
#
# COMPACT_ATOMS: atom_id res chain seq x y z
N MET A 1 7.66 -26.45 3.86
CA MET A 1 7.74 -24.97 3.81
C MET A 1 6.43 -24.43 4.34
N LYS A 2 6.44 -23.67 5.45
CA LYS A 2 5.20 -23.03 5.93
C LYS A 2 4.77 -22.06 4.84
N SER A 3 3.61 -22.32 4.21
CA SER A 3 2.89 -21.31 3.45
C SER A 3 2.81 -20.07 4.34
N THR A 4 3.22 -18.92 3.82
CA THR A 4 3.15 -17.64 4.55
C THR A 4 1.78 -17.50 5.21
N GLN A 5 1.69 -17.01 6.45
CA GLN A 5 0.42 -16.83 7.20
C GLN A 5 -0.49 -15.73 6.61
N TYR A 6 -0.38 -15.43 5.32
CA TYR A 6 -1.21 -14.46 4.64
C TYR A 6 -2.50 -15.12 4.21
N SER A 7 -3.61 -14.46 4.51
CA SER A 7 -4.91 -14.85 3.98
C SER A 7 -4.92 -14.71 2.45
N GLU A 8 -5.81 -15.43 1.79
CA GLU A 8 -6.03 -15.27 0.35
C GLU A 8 -6.33 -13.82 -0.02
N LYS A 9 -7.17 -13.15 0.78
CA LYS A 9 -7.51 -11.73 0.60
C LYS A 9 -6.28 -10.82 0.66
N THR A 10 -5.34 -11.07 1.58
CA THR A 10 -4.10 -10.29 1.67
C THR A 10 -3.25 -10.47 0.41
N LEU A 11 -3.12 -11.71 -0.07
CA LEU A 11 -2.33 -12.01 -1.27
C LEU A 11 -2.97 -11.45 -2.55
N GLU A 12 -4.30 -11.40 -2.61
CA GLU A 12 -5.05 -10.77 -3.70
C GLU A 12 -4.72 -9.27 -3.79
N HIS A 13 -4.93 -8.51 -2.71
CA HIS A 13 -4.67 -7.05 -2.70
C HIS A 13 -3.20 -6.71 -2.90
N PHE A 14 -2.28 -7.59 -2.51
CA PHE A 14 -0.85 -7.41 -2.75
C PHE A 14 -0.49 -7.56 -4.24
N ARG A 15 -1.16 -8.47 -4.95
CA ARG A 15 -0.91 -8.73 -6.38
C ARG A 15 -1.69 -7.80 -7.30
N ASP A 16 -2.88 -7.39 -6.89
CA ASP A 16 -3.77 -6.48 -7.61
C ASP A 16 -4.22 -5.34 -6.68
N PRO A 17 -3.33 -4.37 -6.39
CA PRO A 17 -3.65 -3.28 -5.48
C PRO A 17 -4.65 -2.30 -6.11
N HIS A 18 -5.72 -2.01 -5.38
CA HIS A 18 -6.74 -1.05 -5.80
C HIS A 18 -6.39 0.38 -5.39
N ASN A 19 -6.88 1.37 -6.16
CA ASN A 19 -6.72 2.81 -5.88
C ASN A 19 -5.28 3.32 -5.90
N VAL A 20 -4.42 2.71 -6.72
CA VAL A 20 -3.05 3.20 -6.94
C VAL A 20 -3.07 4.28 -8.03
N GLY A 21 -2.60 5.47 -7.69
CA GLY A 21 -2.52 6.60 -8.60
C GLY A 21 -2.34 7.92 -7.86
N THR A 22 -2.47 9.02 -8.58
CA THR A 22 -2.41 10.37 -8.01
C THR A 22 -3.78 11.02 -8.12
N LEU A 23 -4.32 11.51 -7.01
CA LEU A 23 -5.52 12.34 -7.01
C LEU A 23 -5.13 13.80 -7.22
N GLU A 24 -5.95 14.54 -7.97
CA GLU A 24 -5.75 15.96 -8.24
C GLU A 24 -7.00 16.76 -7.85
N GLY A 25 -6.81 18.02 -7.44
CA GLY A 25 -7.90 18.95 -7.20
C GLY A 25 -7.80 19.72 -5.89
N PRO A 26 -8.71 20.67 -5.66
CA PRO A 26 -8.63 21.64 -4.56
C PRO A 26 -8.84 21.02 -3.18
N ASN A 27 -9.46 19.84 -3.10
CA ASN A 27 -9.75 19.14 -1.84
C ASN A 27 -8.83 17.93 -1.61
N VAL A 28 -7.80 17.75 -2.45
CA VAL A 28 -6.84 16.66 -2.27
C VAL A 28 -5.83 17.07 -1.21
N ALA A 29 -5.77 16.28 -0.13
CA ALA A 29 -4.70 16.37 0.85
C ALA A 29 -3.56 15.41 0.46
N VAL A 30 -2.34 15.75 0.85
CA VAL A 30 -1.14 14.94 0.59
C VAL A 30 -0.49 14.51 1.90
N GLY A 31 -0.09 13.25 1.98
CA GLY A 31 0.61 12.68 3.13
C GLY A 31 1.73 11.74 2.68
N ARG A 32 2.82 11.70 3.45
CA ARG A 32 3.92 10.76 3.21
C ARG A 32 4.37 10.12 4.51
N VAL A 33 4.44 8.79 4.51
CA VAL A 33 4.84 7.99 5.67
C VAL A 33 5.87 6.95 5.22
N GLY A 34 6.89 6.71 6.03
CA GLY A 34 7.92 5.72 5.76
C GLY A 34 8.26 4.88 6.99
N ASN A 35 8.67 3.63 6.76
CA ASN A 35 9.20 2.73 7.77
C ASN A 35 10.67 2.39 7.43
N PRO A 36 11.65 3.11 8.00
CA PRO A 36 13.06 2.97 7.61
C PRO A 36 13.67 1.60 7.95
N THR A 37 13.08 0.87 8.91
CA THR A 37 13.55 -0.47 9.28
C THR A 37 13.32 -1.48 8.17
N CYS A 38 12.19 -1.37 7.45
CA CYS A 38 11.81 -2.28 6.36
C CYS A 38 12.07 -1.68 4.97
N GLY A 39 12.20 -0.36 4.87
CA GLY A 39 12.33 0.36 3.60
C GLY A 39 10.99 0.72 2.94
N ASP A 40 9.87 0.52 3.65
CA ASP A 40 8.54 0.78 3.10
C ASP A 40 8.27 2.29 3.04
N LEU A 41 7.57 2.72 1.99
CA LEU A 41 7.12 4.09 1.80
C LEU A 41 5.69 4.09 1.26
N MET A 42 4.86 4.98 1.78
CA MET A 42 3.52 5.22 1.29
C MET A 42 3.29 6.72 1.09
N ASP A 43 2.81 7.07 -0.10
CA ASP A 43 2.25 8.37 -0.43
C ASP A 43 0.72 8.25 -0.41
N ILE A 44 0.05 9.18 0.26
CA ILE A 44 -1.40 9.26 0.47
C ILE A 44 -1.92 10.54 -0.17
#